data_AF-A0A527GJE9-F1
#
_entry.id   AF-A0A527GJE9-F1
#
_cell.length_a   1.000
_cell.length_b   1.000
_cell.length_c   1.000
_cell.angle_alpha   90.00
_cell.angle_beta   90.00
_cell.angle_gamma   90.00
#
_symmetry.space_group_name_H-M   'P 1'
#
loop_
_entity.id
_entity.type
_entity.pdbx_description
1 polymer ?
#
loop_
_entity_poly.entity_id
_entity_poly.type
_entity_poly.pdbx_seq_one_letter_code
_entity_poly.pdbx_strand_id
1 'polypeptide(L)'
;GCPEDCGYCSQSAHYETGVKASKLVDVKHVIDEAAKARDGGATRYCMGAAWRSPKERDMDVVVAMIEGVKALGMETCMTLGMLDLEQAARLKQAGLDYYNH
;
A
#
# COMPACT_ATOMS: atom_id res chain seq x y z
N GLY A 1 10.24 -5.79 -9.89
CA GLY A 1 8.94 -6.48 -10.03
C GLY A 1 8.64 -7.21 -8.74
N CYS A 2 7.44 -7.75 -8.63
CA CYS A 2 7.05 -8.62 -7.52
C CYS A 2 7.85 -9.93 -7.56
N PRO A 3 8.37 -10.44 -6.44
CA PRO A 3 9.11 -11.71 -6.40
C PRO A 3 8.22 -12.95 -6.55
N GLU A 4 6.89 -12.82 -6.40
CA GLU A 4 5.95 -13.93 -6.52
C GLU A 4 5.68 -14.28 -7.99
N ASP A 5 5.38 -15.55 -8.27
CA ASP A 5 5.22 -16.16 -9.59
C ASP A 5 3.75 -16.38 -9.98
N CYS A 6 2.84 -15.51 -9.52
CA CYS A 6 1.42 -15.64 -9.82
C CYS A 6 1.16 -15.53 -11.33
N GLY A 7 0.73 -16.63 -11.97
CA GLY A 7 0.57 -16.72 -13.43
C GLY A 7 -0.40 -15.74 -14.09
N TYR A 8 -1.22 -15.03 -13.29
CA TYR A 8 -2.16 -14.00 -13.75
C TYR A 8 -1.64 -12.57 -13.54
N CYS A 9 -0.58 -12.37 -12.76
CA CYS A 9 -0.18 -11.05 -12.28
C CYS A 9 0.81 -10.39 -13.25
N SER A 10 0.40 -9.27 -13.84
CA SER A 10 1.26 -8.48 -14.73
C SER A 10 2.48 -7.86 -14.05
N GLN A 11 2.51 -7.84 -12.71
CA GLN A 11 3.60 -7.28 -11.91
C GLN A 11 4.64 -8.32 -11.46
N SER A 12 4.40 -9.61 -11.71
CA SER A 12 5.37 -10.68 -11.43
C SER A 12 6.67 -10.44 -12.20
N ALA A 13 7.80 -10.56 -11.51
CA ALA A 13 9.12 -10.44 -12.14
C ALA A 13 9.51 -11.68 -12.97
N HIS A 14 8.71 -12.74 -12.94
CA HIS A 14 8.98 -13.99 -13.66
C HIS A 14 8.42 -14.01 -15.08
N TYR A 15 7.64 -13.01 -15.48
CA TYR A 15 6.98 -12.95 -16.79
C TYR A 15 7.30 -11.65 -17.53
N GLU A 16 7.39 -11.73 -18.87
CA GLU A 16 7.58 -10.57 -19.72
C GLU A 16 6.25 -9.87 -20.00
N THR A 17 5.94 -8.85 -19.21
CA THR A 17 4.65 -8.12 -19.26
C THR A 17 4.78 -6.68 -19.77
N GLY A 18 6.02 -6.21 -19.96
CA GLY A 18 6.33 -4.81 -20.28
C GLY A 18 6.20 -3.83 -19.10
N VAL A 19 5.78 -4.30 -17.93
CA VAL A 19 5.64 -3.47 -16.72
C VAL A 19 7.01 -3.18 -16.12
N LYS A 20 7.37 -1.90 -16.02
CA LYS A 20 8.62 -1.47 -15.38
C LYS A 20 8.47 -1.40 -13.87
N ALA A 21 9.48 -1.88 -13.14
CA ALA A 21 9.50 -1.77 -11.69
C ALA A 21 9.65 -0.30 -11.27
N SER A 22 8.72 0.18 -10.44
CA SER A 22 8.83 1.47 -9.76
C SER A 22 9.34 1.29 -8.32
N LYS A 23 9.87 2.36 -7.75
CA LYS A 23 10.15 2.44 -6.32
C LYS A 23 8.86 2.72 -5.55
N LEU A 24 8.92 2.53 -4.23
CA LEU A 24 7.89 3.01 -3.34
C LEU A 24 7.67 4.51 -3.58
N VAL A 25 6.40 4.89 -3.71
CA VAL A 25 5.98 6.27 -3.95
C VAL A 25 6.18 7.08 -2.67
N ASP A 26 6.45 8.38 -2.78
CA ASP A 26 6.61 9.22 -1.61
C ASP A 26 5.28 9.48 -0.88
N VAL A 27 5.36 9.70 0.44
CA VAL A 27 4.19 9.90 1.30
C VAL A 27 3.33 11.08 0.83
N LYS A 28 3.97 12.19 0.41
CA LYS A 28 3.25 13.39 -0.02
C LYS A 28 2.41 13.09 -1.26
N HIS A 29 2.99 12.42 -2.26
CA HIS A 29 2.27 12.02 -3.47
C HIS A 29 1.07 11.12 -3.13
N VAL A 30 1.23 10.15 -2.23
CA VAL A 30 0.11 9.31 -1.77
C VAL A 30 -1.02 10.15 -1.16
N ILE A 31 -0.69 11.12 -0.29
CA ILE A 31 -1.69 11.99 0.34
C ILE A 31 -2.35 12.90 -0.70
N ASP A 32 -1.59 13.45 -1.65
CA ASP A 32 -2.11 14.30 -2.72
C ASP A 32 -3.11 13.51 -3.60
N GLU A 33 -2.79 12.28 -3.98
CA GLU A 33 -3.68 11.43 -4.78
C GLU A 33 -4.90 10.95 -3.98
N ALA A 34 -4.74 10.68 -2.67
CA ALA A 34 -5.86 10.36 -1.80
C ALA A 34 -6.82 11.54 -1.64
N ALA A 35 -6.31 12.77 -1.51
CA ALA A 35 -7.14 13.97 -1.46
C ALA A 35 -7.93 14.16 -2.77
N LYS A 36 -7.29 13.98 -3.93
CA LYS A 36 -7.98 14.01 -5.23
C LYS A 36 -9.07 12.95 -5.33
N ALA A 37 -8.80 11.72 -4.87
CA ALA A 37 -9.77 10.64 -4.87
C ALA A 37 -10.98 10.96 -3.97
N ARG A 38 -10.73 11.48 -2.76
CA ARG A 38 -11.78 11.95 -1.84
C ARG A 38 -12.64 13.03 -2.48
N ASP A 39 -12.02 14.02 -3.10
CA ASP A 39 -12.72 15.13 -3.74
C ASP A 39 -13.51 14.65 -4.98
N GLY A 40 -13.10 13.52 -5.57
CA GLY A 40 -13.86 12.76 -6.56
C GLY A 40 -14.99 11.88 -6.00
N GLY A 41 -15.22 11.89 -4.68
CA GLY A 41 -16.29 11.16 -4.01
C GLY A 41 -15.91 9.79 -3.45
N ALA A 42 -14.62 9.41 -3.49
CA ALA A 42 -14.18 8.17 -2.86
C ALA A 42 -14.27 8.25 -1.33
N THR A 43 -14.76 7.18 -0.70
CA THR A 43 -14.84 7.06 0.77
C THR A 43 -13.67 6.29 1.38
N ARG A 44 -13.04 5.44 0.57
CA ARG A 44 -11.91 4.58 0.95
C ARG A 44 -10.77 4.73 -0.03
N TYR A 45 -9.55 4.76 0.49
CA TYR A 45 -8.33 4.77 -0.32
C TYR A 45 -7.52 3.50 -0.07
N CYS A 46 -7.26 2.74 -1.14
CA CYS A 46 -6.57 1.46 -1.10
C CYS A 46 -5.18 1.59 -1.73
N MET A 47 -4.12 1.39 -0.94
CA MET A 47 -2.74 1.41 -1.42
C MET A 47 -2.19 -0.01 -1.59
N GLY A 48 -1.57 -0.31 -2.71
CA GLY A 48 -1.03 -1.64 -3.00
C GLY A 48 0.47 -1.62 -3.25
N ALA A 49 1.18 -2.60 -2.71
CA ALA A 49 2.59 -2.81 -2.96
C ALA A 49 2.83 -4.17 -3.64
N ALA A 50 3.70 -4.18 -4.65
CA ALA A 50 4.11 -5.39 -5.37
C ALA A 50 5.17 -6.18 -4.58
N TRP A 51 4.83 -6.60 -3.36
CA TRP A 51 5.72 -7.29 -2.41
C TRP A 51 5.14 -8.62 -1.96
N ARG A 52 6.04 -9.53 -1.54
CA ARG A 52 5.68 -10.73 -0.77
C ARG A 52 5.28 -10.38 0.66
N SER A 53 6.06 -9.50 1.28
CA SER A 53 5.91 -8.99 2.65
C SER A 53 6.60 -7.62 2.74
N PRO A 54 6.12 -6.69 3.58
CA PRO A 54 6.84 -5.45 3.83
C PRO A 54 8.11 -5.72 4.63
N LYS A 55 9.13 -4.86 4.45
CA LYS A 55 10.37 -4.90 5.21
C LYS A 55 10.35 -3.83 6.29
N GLU A 56 11.05 -4.05 7.40
CA GLU A 56 11.04 -3.12 8.53
C GLU A 56 11.43 -1.68 8.14
N ARG A 57 12.45 -1.53 7.28
CA ARG A 57 12.88 -0.21 6.77
C ARG A 57 11.80 0.59 6.03
N ASP A 58 10.78 -0.10 5.52
CA ASP A 58 9.69 0.51 4.75
C ASP A 58 8.47 0.80 5.64
N MET A 59 8.42 0.26 6.87
CA MET A 59 7.27 0.36 7.77
C MET A 59 7.01 1.80 8.24
N ASP A 60 8.05 2.58 8.54
CA ASP A 60 7.90 3.99 8.92
C ASP A 60 7.18 4.79 7.84
N VAL A 61 7.56 4.55 6.58
CA VAL A 61 6.97 5.22 5.41
C VAL A 61 5.51 4.78 5.21
N VAL A 62 5.24 3.49 5.35
CA VAL A 62 3.87 2.93 5.26
C VAL A 62 2.96 3.49 6.34
N VAL A 63 3.43 3.57 7.59
CA VAL A 63 2.68 4.17 8.71
C VAL A 63 2.35 5.63 8.41
N ALA A 64 3.32 6.41 7.93
CA ALA A 64 3.09 7.81 7.57
C ALA A 64 2.04 7.97 6.44
N MET A 65 1.98 7.04 5.48
CA MET A 65 0.93 7.03 4.45
C MET A 65 -0.45 6.78 5.07
N ILE A 66 -0.58 5.80 5.96
CA ILE A 66 -1.84 5.47 6.62
C ILE A 66 -2.33 6.65 7.44
N GLU A 67 -1.47 7.23 8.28
CA GLU A 67 -1.80 8.37 9.12
C GLU A 67 -2.25 9.58 8.28
N GLY A 68 -1.52 9.86 7.19
CA GLY A 68 -1.85 10.93 6.25
C GLY A 68 -3.21 10.77 5.59
N VAL A 69 -3.51 9.57 5.07
CA VAL A 69 -4.82 9.28 4.45
C VAL A 69 -5.94 9.28 5.50
N LYS A 70 -5.68 8.74 6.70
CA LYS A 70 -6.66 8.76 7.80
C LYS A 70 -7.00 10.18 8.23
N ALA A 71 -6.02 11.07 8.27
CA ALA A 71 -6.21 12.50 8.57
C ALA A 71 -7.06 13.24 7.53
N LEU A 72 -7.19 12.72 6.30
CA LEU A 72 -8.12 13.24 5.30
C LEU A 72 -9.59 12.86 5.57
N GLY A 73 -9.86 12.06 6.61
CA GLY A 73 -11.18 11.57 6.96
C GLY A 73 -11.65 10.37 6.14
N MET A 74 -10.76 9.73 5.39
CA MET A 74 -11.06 8.56 4.55
C MET A 74 -10.87 7.25 5.32
N GLU A 75 -11.56 6.20 4.89
CA GLU A 75 -11.18 4.83 5.25
C GLU A 75 -9.84 4.47 4.60
N THR A 76 -8.96 3.84 5.36
CA THR A 76 -7.63 3.44 4.91
C THR A 76 -7.58 1.93 4.65
N CYS A 77 -7.05 1.55 3.50
CA CYS A 77 -6.89 0.16 3.12
C CYS A 77 -5.52 -0.07 2.48
N MET A 78 -4.89 -1.19 2.78
CA MET A 78 -3.62 -1.56 2.15
C MET A 78 -3.53 -3.04 1.81
N THR A 79 -2.70 -3.34 0.81
CA THR A 79 -2.25 -4.70 0.50
C THR A 79 -0.73 -4.70 0.32
N LEU A 80 -0.03 -5.33 1.26
CA LEU A 80 1.43 -5.33 1.35
C LEU A 80 2.02 -6.75 1.30
N GLY A 81 1.19 -7.74 0.97
CA GLY A 81 1.53 -9.17 1.05
C GLY A 81 1.27 -9.75 2.44
N MET A 82 2.11 -10.68 2.88
CA MET A 82 2.01 -11.30 4.21
C MET A 82 2.59 -10.37 5.27
N LEU A 83 1.84 -10.13 6.34
CA LEU A 83 2.29 -9.46 7.54
C LEU A 83 2.61 -10.45 8.65
N ASP A 84 3.55 -10.09 9.53
CA ASP A 84 3.61 -10.66 10.86
C ASP A 84 2.68 -9.91 11.85
N LEU A 85 2.61 -10.39 13.09
CA LEU A 85 1.75 -9.81 14.14
C LEU A 85 2.18 -8.40 14.56
N GLU A 86 3.48 -8.12 14.57
CA GLU A 86 4.01 -6.81 14.97
C GLU A 86 3.68 -5.76 13.92
N GLN A 87 3.90 -6.10 12.65
CA GLN A 87 3.52 -5.28 11.51
C GLN A 87 2.01 -5.03 11.50
N ALA A 88 1.19 -6.06 11.67
CA ALA A 88 -0.26 -5.91 11.70
C ALA A 88 -0.74 -4.99 12.84
N ALA A 89 -0.17 -5.15 14.05
CA ALA A 89 -0.47 -4.28 15.18
C ALA A 89 -0.07 -2.82 14.90
N ARG A 90 1.11 -2.61 14.33
CA ARG A 90 1.64 -1.30 13.95
C ARG A 90 0.75 -0.59 12.93
N LEU A 91 0.31 -1.29 11.88
CA LEU A 91 -0.59 -0.73 10.88
C LEU A 91 -1.97 -0.41 11.47
N LYS A 92 -2.49 -1.27 12.36
CA LYS A 92 -3.75 -1.01 13.05
C LYS A 92 -3.68 0.25 13.92
N GLN A 93 -2.57 0.42 14.66
CA GLN A 93 -2.33 1.60 15.49
C GLN A 93 -2.24 2.89 14.67
N ALA A 94 -1.60 2.82 13.48
CA ALA A 94 -1.53 3.94 12.54
C ALA A 94 -2.91 4.35 11.98
N GLY A 95 -3.91 3.48 12.10
CA GLY A 95 -5.28 3.77 11.69
C GLY A 95 -5.77 2.95 10.51
N LEU A 96 -5.07 1.86 10.13
CA LEU A 96 -5.49 1.00 9.03
C LEU A 96 -6.86 0.36 9.31
N ASP A 97 -7.82 0.62 8.43
CA ASP A 97 -9.20 0.13 8.58
C ASP A 97 -9.38 -1.26 7.94
N TYR A 98 -8.75 -1.48 6.79
CA TYR A 98 -8.85 -2.72 6.02
C TYR A 98 -7.48 -3.23 5.56
N TYR A 99 -7.32 -4.55 5.54
CA TYR A 99 -6.16 -5.22 4.96
C TYR A 99 -6.60 -6.24 3.91
N ASN A 100 -6.02 -6.17 2.72
CA ASN A 100 -6.27 -7.15 1.65
C ASN A 100 -5.07 -8.08 1.51
N HIS A 101 -5.33 -9.39 1.56
CA HIS A 101 -4.35 -10.46 1.40
C HIS A 101 -4.89 -11.53 0.43
#